data_AF-A0A650ELU3-F1
#
_entry.id   AF-A0A650ELU3-F1
#
_cell.length_a   1.000
_cell.length_b   1.000
_cell.length_c   1.000
_cell.angle_alpha   90.00
_cell.angle_beta   90.00
_cell.angle_gamma   90.00
#
_symmetry.space_group_name_H-M   'P 1'
#
loop_
_entity.id
_entity.type
_entity.pdbx_description
1 polymer ?
#
loop_
_entity_poly.entity_id
_entity_poly.type
_entity_poly.pdbx_seq_one_letter_code
_entity_poly.pdbx_strand_id
1 'polypeptide(L)'
;MEQFIKKLKREVLRPFKRKTQSKKMTFEEIENDRESYVRLNQDKRFMMNRAYDYICKYDKYAPNANFMDSGYFIQDIWGARKVLENTPKLHYDVGSSVAGFIAHLLAQKQKVVLLDIRPINN
;
A
#
# COMPACT_ATOMS: atom_id res chain seq x y z
N MET A 1 -29.59 29.81 1.79
CA MET A 1 -28.13 29.98 1.64
C MET A 1 -27.34 29.03 2.56
N GLU A 2 -27.66 28.97 3.86
CA GLU A 2 -26.96 28.09 4.81
C GLU A 2 -27.04 26.59 4.48
N GLN A 3 -28.20 26.09 4.06
CA GLN A 3 -28.35 24.67 3.70
C GLN A 3 -27.47 24.28 2.50
N PHE A 4 -27.29 25.20 1.54
CA PHE A 4 -26.43 25.02 0.38
C PHE A 4 -24.96 24.97 0.80
N ILE A 5 -24.50 25.89 1.65
CA ILE A 5 -23.13 25.90 2.18
C ILE A 5 -22.85 24.64 3.03
N LYS A 6 -23.83 24.18 3.81
CA LYS A 6 -23.73 22.94 4.60
C LYS A 6 -23.63 21.70 3.71
N LYS A 7 -24.40 21.64 2.62
CA LYS A 7 -24.32 20.58 1.61
C LYS A 7 -22.97 20.61 0.88
N LEU A 8 -22.52 21.78 0.46
CA LEU A 8 -21.24 21.96 -0.22
C LEU A 8 -20.06 21.57 0.67
N LYS A 9 -20.00 22.06 1.91
CA LYS A 9 -18.99 21.63 2.90
C LYS A 9 -19.03 20.12 3.13
N ARG A 10 -20.23 19.52 3.19
CA ARG A 10 -20.35 18.06 3.33
C ARG A 10 -19.79 17.34 2.11
N GLU A 11 -20.09 17.77 0.89
CA GLU A 11 -19.62 17.13 -0.34
C GLU A 11 -18.11 17.31 -0.56
N VAL A 12 -17.59 18.50 -0.29
CA VAL A 12 -16.15 18.80 -0.37
C VAL A 12 -15.37 18.02 0.69
N LEU A 13 -15.89 17.93 1.93
CA LEU A 13 -15.22 17.21 3.01
C LEU A 13 -15.50 15.70 3.00
N ARG A 14 -16.48 15.21 2.25
CA ARG A 14 -16.85 13.78 2.16
C ARG A 14 -15.68 12.89 1.73
N PRO A 15 -14.90 13.20 0.68
CA PRO A 15 -13.72 12.39 0.32
C PRO A 15 -12.60 12.46 1.38
N PHE A 16 -12.56 13.50 2.21
CA PHE A 16 -11.55 13.66 3.27
C PHE A 16 -12.02 13.18 4.65
N LYS A 17 -13.32 12.83 4.81
CA LYS A 17 -13.83 12.15 6.01
C LYS A 17 -13.26 10.75 6.02
N ARG A 18 -12.09 10.61 6.64
CA ARG A 18 -11.42 9.36 7.01
C ARG A 18 -12.44 8.30 7.41
N LYS A 19 -12.62 7.28 6.57
CA LYS A 19 -12.93 5.93 7.07
C LYS A 19 -11.61 5.32 7.54
N THR A 20 -11.04 5.84 8.63
CA THR A 20 -9.95 5.13 9.32
C THR A 20 -10.58 3.97 10.06
N GLN A 21 -10.74 2.86 9.36
CA GLN A 21 -11.10 1.59 9.95
C GLN A 21 -10.28 0.48 9.31
N SER A 22 -8.99 0.74 8.99
CA SER A 22 -8.08 -0.38 8.79
C SER A 22 -7.87 -1.05 10.14
N LYS A 23 -8.21 -2.34 10.21
CA LYS A 23 -7.94 -3.16 11.39
C LYS A 23 -6.44 -3.03 11.70
N LYS A 24 -6.12 -2.62 12.92
CA LYS A 24 -4.74 -2.57 13.41
C LYS A 24 -4.37 -3.95 13.93
N MET A 25 -3.17 -4.42 13.61
CA MET A 25 -2.62 -5.62 14.20
C MET A 25 -2.43 -5.48 15.72
N THR A 26 -2.78 -6.53 16.46
CA THR A 26 -2.44 -6.65 17.89
C THR A 26 -0.96 -7.01 18.05
N PHE A 27 -0.40 -6.82 19.25
CA PHE A 27 0.96 -7.27 19.54
C PHE A 27 1.08 -8.79 19.44
N GLU A 28 0.06 -9.53 19.87
CA GLU A 28 0.01 -10.98 19.76
C GLU A 28 0.03 -11.45 18.29
N GLU A 29 -0.75 -10.81 17.41
CA GLU A 29 -0.73 -11.11 15.97
C GLU A 29 0.66 -10.87 15.35
N ILE A 30 1.35 -9.82 15.78
CA ILE A 30 2.72 -9.51 15.32
C ILE A 30 3.70 -10.60 15.77
N GLU A 31 3.61 -11.05 17.01
CA GLU A 31 4.51 -12.09 17.53
C GLU A 31 4.23 -13.45 16.87
N ASN A 32 2.97 -13.81 16.65
CA ASN A 32 2.59 -15.02 15.91
C ASN A 32 3.11 -15.02 14.46
N ASP A 33 3.05 -13.86 13.78
CA ASP A 33 3.65 -13.71 12.46
C ASP A 33 5.17 -13.86 12.50
N ARG A 34 5.83 -13.29 13.50
CA ARG A 34 7.29 -13.40 13.68
C ARG A 34 7.71 -14.85 13.91
N GLU A 35 7.03 -15.58 14.78
CA GLU A 35 7.29 -17.00 15.02
C GLU A 35 7.12 -17.81 13.74
N SER A 36 6.06 -17.53 12.98
CA SER A 36 5.82 -18.17 11.70
C SER A 36 6.93 -17.87 10.68
N TYR A 37 7.37 -16.62 10.61
CA TYR A 37 8.48 -16.22 9.77
C TYR A 37 9.78 -16.95 10.15
N VAL A 38 10.15 -16.95 11.44
CA VAL A 38 11.36 -17.60 11.94
C VAL A 38 11.33 -19.10 11.66
N ARG A 39 10.18 -19.75 11.81
CA ARG A 39 9.99 -21.18 11.50
C ARG A 39 10.15 -21.50 10.01
N LEU A 40 9.66 -20.62 9.12
CA LEU A 40 9.67 -20.85 7.67
C LEU A 40 10.98 -20.37 7.01
N ASN A 41 11.70 -19.44 7.61
CA ASN A 41 12.91 -18.88 7.05
C ASN A 41 14.07 -19.89 7.13
N GLN A 42 14.59 -20.30 5.97
CA GLN A 42 15.75 -21.19 5.86
C GLN A 42 17.05 -20.43 5.57
N ASP A 43 16.98 -19.12 5.33
CA ASP A 43 18.12 -18.30 4.91
C ASP A 43 18.60 -17.36 6.03
N LYS A 44 19.86 -17.54 6.44
CA LYS A 44 20.46 -16.75 7.53
C LYS A 44 20.59 -15.25 7.21
N ARG A 45 20.57 -14.85 5.93
CA ARG A 45 20.63 -13.44 5.53
C ARG A 45 19.40 -12.64 5.94
N PHE A 46 18.28 -13.34 6.16
CA PHE A 46 17.01 -12.72 6.51
C PHE A 46 16.58 -13.05 7.94
N MET A 47 17.54 -13.26 8.85
CA MET A 47 17.20 -13.43 10.27
C MET A 47 16.59 -12.16 10.85
N MET A 48 15.51 -12.31 11.62
CA MET A 48 14.88 -11.20 12.33
C MET A 48 15.73 -10.75 13.53
N ASN A 49 15.86 -9.44 13.72
CA ASN A 49 16.42 -8.84 14.92
C ASN A 49 15.49 -7.73 15.41
N ARG A 50 15.05 -7.81 16.66
CA ARG A 50 14.13 -6.84 17.28
C ARG A 50 14.69 -5.42 17.32
N ALA A 51 16.01 -5.25 17.29
CA ALA A 51 16.65 -3.93 17.22
C ALA A 51 16.28 -3.15 15.95
N TYR A 52 15.79 -3.82 14.90
CA TYR A 52 15.39 -3.21 13.63
C TYR A 52 13.88 -3.23 13.40
N ASP A 53 13.08 -3.48 14.45
CA ASP A 53 11.63 -3.52 14.32
C ASP A 53 11.07 -2.12 14.00
N TYR A 54 10.59 -1.95 12.77
CA TYR A 54 9.78 -0.81 12.34
C TYR A 54 8.46 -1.31 11.75
N ILE A 55 7.49 -1.58 12.63
CA ILE A 55 6.30 -2.36 12.28
C ILE A 55 5.13 -1.47 11.84
N CYS A 56 4.70 -1.62 10.59
CA CYS A 56 3.50 -0.99 10.04
C CYS A 56 2.23 -1.79 10.43
N LYS A 57 1.57 -1.38 11.52
CA LYS A 57 0.45 -2.15 12.10
C LYS A 57 -0.87 -2.11 11.32
N TYR A 58 -0.98 -1.27 10.29
CA TYR A 58 -2.25 -1.02 9.60
C TYR A 58 -2.31 -1.65 8.20
N ASP A 59 -1.19 -2.16 7.69
CA ASP A 59 -1.08 -2.57 6.28
C ASP A 59 -1.48 -4.02 6.02
N LYS A 60 -1.32 -4.92 7.02
CA LYS A 60 -1.62 -6.35 6.86
C LYS A 60 -3.03 -6.64 6.34
N TYR A 61 -4.00 -5.83 6.76
CA TYR A 61 -5.41 -5.96 6.37
C TYR A 61 -5.87 -4.90 5.37
N ALA A 62 -4.95 -4.09 4.85
CA ALA A 62 -5.28 -3.08 3.86
C ALA A 62 -5.65 -3.79 2.53
N PRO A 63 -6.86 -3.53 1.98
CA PRO A 63 -7.23 -4.09 0.69
C PRO A 63 -6.33 -3.51 -0.41
N ASN A 64 -6.03 -4.32 -1.44
CA ASN A 64 -5.49 -3.75 -2.67
C ASN A 64 -6.54 -2.78 -3.27
N ALA A 65 -6.07 -1.73 -3.92
CA ALA A 65 -6.84 -0.63 -4.51
C ALA A 65 -7.53 0.32 -3.51
N ASN A 66 -7.18 0.26 -2.22
CA ASN A 66 -7.71 1.23 -1.26
C ASN A 66 -6.92 2.55 -1.31
N PHE A 67 -7.48 3.53 -2.00
CA PHE A 67 -6.87 4.84 -2.21
C PHE A 67 -7.11 5.73 -1.00
N MET A 68 -6.20 5.84 -0.02
CA MET A 68 -6.46 6.74 1.11
C MET A 68 -5.33 7.19 2.04
N ASP A 69 -4.06 7.19 1.62
CA ASP A 69 -3.03 7.98 2.32
C ASP A 69 -2.29 8.92 1.37
N SER A 70 -2.25 10.21 1.71
CA SER A 70 -1.48 11.23 1.00
C SER A 70 0.01 10.88 0.95
N GLY A 71 0.54 10.16 1.94
CA GLY A 71 1.93 9.70 1.95
C GLY A 71 2.24 8.73 0.81
N TYR A 72 1.40 7.70 0.65
CA TYR A 72 1.56 6.70 -0.42
C TYR A 72 1.40 7.33 -1.81
N PHE A 73 0.51 8.30 -1.98
CA PHE A 73 0.35 8.98 -3.28
C PHE A 73 1.65 9.68 -3.75
N ILE A 74 2.34 10.39 -2.85
CA ILE A 74 3.61 11.04 -3.19
C ILE A 74 4.71 10.01 -3.47
N GLN A 75 4.74 8.92 -2.70
CA GLN A 75 5.68 7.83 -2.91
C GLN A 75 5.46 7.14 -4.27
N ASP A 76 4.21 6.91 -4.64
CA ASP A 76 3.83 6.31 -5.92
C ASP A 76 4.29 7.18 -7.10
N ILE A 77 4.09 8.50 -7.02
CA ILE A 77 4.59 9.43 -8.03
C ILE A 77 6.12 9.42 -8.08
N TRP A 78 6.79 9.48 -6.92
CA TRP A 78 8.25 9.46 -6.85
C TRP A 78 8.82 8.18 -7.48
N GLY A 79 8.28 7.03 -7.14
CA GLY A 79 8.68 5.74 -7.70
C GLY A 79 8.42 5.67 -9.20
N ALA A 80 7.24 6.14 -9.65
CA ALA A 80 6.86 6.04 -11.06
C ALA A 80 7.76 6.91 -11.93
N ARG A 81 8.19 8.07 -11.41
CA ARG A 81 9.22 8.90 -12.05
C ARG A 81 10.54 8.14 -12.22
N LYS A 82 10.97 7.35 -11.22
CA LYS A 82 12.19 6.54 -11.33
C LYS A 82 12.09 5.44 -12.37
N VAL A 83 10.94 4.77 -12.47
CA VAL A 83 10.71 3.78 -13.52
C VAL A 83 10.73 4.44 -14.90
N LEU A 84 10.07 5.59 -15.05
CA LEU A 84 10.07 6.36 -16.30
C LEU A 84 11.47 6.82 -16.71
N GLU A 85 12.28 7.30 -15.77
CA GLU A 85 13.67 7.74 -16.02
C GLU A 85 14.56 6.59 -16.55
N ASN A 86 14.29 5.34 -16.15
CA ASN A 86 15.08 4.18 -16.55
C ASN A 86 14.48 3.37 -17.71
N THR A 87 13.19 3.55 -18.01
CA THR A 87 12.47 2.88 -19.10
C THR A 87 12.75 1.38 -19.24
N PRO A 88 12.57 0.57 -18.17
CA PRO A 88 12.84 -0.85 -18.28
C PRO A 88 11.92 -1.50 -19.32
N LYS A 89 12.45 -2.46 -20.10
CA LYS A 89 11.64 -3.21 -21.08
C LYS A 89 10.44 -3.93 -20.43
N LEU A 90 10.61 -4.39 -19.19
CA LEU A 90 9.60 -5.05 -18.38
C LEU A 90 9.89 -4.75 -16.90
N HIS A 91 8.88 -4.30 -16.17
CA HIS A 91 8.98 -4.02 -14.74
C HIS A 91 8.28 -5.15 -13.96
N TYR A 92 8.97 -5.75 -12.98
CA TYR A 92 8.38 -6.73 -12.07
C TYR A 92 8.07 -6.02 -10.76
N ASP A 93 6.79 -5.98 -10.39
CA ASP A 93 6.32 -5.36 -9.16
C ASP A 93 5.78 -6.41 -8.20
N VAL A 94 6.07 -6.25 -6.91
CA VAL A 94 5.60 -7.15 -5.85
C VAL A 94 4.71 -6.38 -4.88
N GLY A 95 3.40 -6.60 -4.97
CA GLY A 95 2.43 -6.14 -3.99
C GLY A 95 2.12 -4.64 -4.00
N SER A 96 2.55 -3.86 -4.99
CA SER A 96 2.10 -2.47 -5.11
C SER A 96 0.63 -2.41 -5.47
N SER A 97 -0.04 -1.31 -5.08
CA SER A 97 -1.46 -1.18 -5.34
C SER A 97 -1.76 -0.96 -6.82
N VAL A 98 -2.76 -1.68 -7.34
CA VAL A 98 -3.27 -1.51 -8.71
C VAL A 98 -3.78 -0.09 -8.94
N ALA A 99 -4.47 0.51 -7.96
CA ALA A 99 -5.04 1.85 -8.06
C ALA A 99 -4.05 2.99 -7.73
N GLY A 100 -2.84 2.66 -7.29
CA GLY A 100 -1.78 3.62 -6.94
C GLY A 100 -0.62 3.55 -7.93
N PHE A 101 0.54 3.13 -7.43
CA PHE A 101 1.78 2.99 -8.21
C PHE A 101 1.61 2.33 -9.58
N ILE A 102 0.92 1.19 -9.65
CA ILE A 102 0.73 0.45 -10.90
C ILE A 102 -0.07 1.27 -11.91
N ALA A 103 -1.11 1.99 -11.49
CA ALA A 103 -1.86 2.87 -12.37
C ALA A 103 -0.97 3.94 -13.00
N HIS A 104 -0.03 4.51 -12.25
CA HIS A 104 0.93 5.47 -12.78
C HIS A 104 1.87 4.85 -13.82
N LEU A 105 2.37 3.63 -13.59
CA LEU A 105 3.19 2.91 -14.56
C LEU A 105 2.42 2.60 -15.85
N LEU A 106 1.18 2.12 -15.72
CA LEU A 106 0.32 1.82 -16.86
C LEU A 106 -0.03 3.07 -17.67
N ALA A 107 -0.27 4.22 -17.01
CA ALA A 107 -0.48 5.50 -17.68
C ALA A 107 0.72 5.93 -18.54
N GLN A 108 1.93 5.52 -18.15
CA GLN A 108 3.17 5.74 -18.90
C GLN A 108 3.45 4.65 -19.95
N LYS A 109 2.53 3.70 -20.16
CA LYS A 109 2.67 2.54 -21.05
C LYS A 109 3.82 1.61 -20.67
N GLN A 110 4.27 1.64 -19.41
CA GLN A 110 5.27 0.70 -18.89
C GLN A 110 4.66 -0.71 -18.89
N LYS A 111 5.41 -1.69 -19.41
CA LYS A 111 5.03 -3.10 -19.28
C LYS A 111 5.32 -3.56 -17.86
N VAL A 112 4.33 -4.14 -17.20
CA VAL A 112 4.43 -4.58 -15.80
C VAL A 112 3.98 -6.03 -15.65
N VAL A 113 4.73 -6.80 -14.86
CA VAL A 113 4.28 -8.06 -14.26
C VAL A 113 4.03 -7.79 -12.80
N LEU A 114 2.77 -7.84 -12.37
CA LEU A 114 2.38 -7.66 -10.98
C LEU A 114 2.30 -9.02 -10.29
N LEU A 115 3.03 -9.18 -9.20
CA LEU A 115 2.97 -10.33 -8.30
C LEU A 115 2.31 -9.86 -7.00
N ASP A 116 1.07 -10.29 -6.76
CA ASP A 116 0.36 -9.96 -5.52
C ASP A 116 -0.31 -11.20 -4.94
N ILE A 117 -0.12 -11.41 -3.64
CA ILE A 117 -0.73 -12.53 -2.90
C ILE A 117 -2.13 -12.16 -2.37
N ARG A 118 -2.47 -10.87 -2.36
CA ARG A 118 -3.79 -10.40 -1.92
C ARG A 118 -4.82 -10.73 -3.00
N PRO A 119 -6.05 -11.10 -2.61
CA PRO A 119 -7.11 -11.34 -3.57
C PRO A 119 -7.42 -10.06 -4.35
N ILE A 120 -7.50 -10.20 -5.67
CA ILE A 120 -8.02 -9.16 -6.56
C ILE A 120 -9.51 -9.45 -6.74
N ASN A 121 -10.35 -8.67 -6.08
CA ASN A 121 -11.79 -8.75 -6.26
C ASN A 121 -12.15 -7.93 -7.50
N ASN A 122 -12.54 -8.61 -8.58
CA ASN A 122 -13.09 -8.00 -9.79
C ASN A 122 -14.62 -7.87 -9.69
#